data_AF-A0A1C5NH46-F1
#
_entry.id   AF-A0A1C5NH46-F1
#
_cell.length_a   1.000
_cell.length_b   1.000
_cell.length_c   1.000
_cell.angle_alpha   90.00
_cell.angle_beta   90.00
_cell.angle_gamma   90.00
#
_symmetry.space_group_name_H-M   'P 1'
#
loop_
_entity.id
_entity.type
_entity.pdbx_description
1 polymer ?
#
loop_
_entity_poly.entity_id
_entity_poly.type
_entity_poly.pdbx_seq_one_letter_code
_entity_poly.pdbx_strand_id
1 'polypeptide(L)'
;MELYLHKRATPEKLVQAGFFKQFGTKYELRKNLYRNLIYVSITVDLNADPHDLIEWEVIDKNTQSTYNTFYFNPNCCRDLVRENVIKNFEILINDLIKREVLYRKEER
;
A
#
# COMPACT_ATOMS: atom_id res chain seq x y z
N MET A 1 0.22 2.94 -11.15
CA MET A 1 1.21 2.04 -10.50
C MET A 1 0.45 0.86 -9.94
N GLU A 2 0.78 -0.34 -10.38
CA GLU A 2 0.14 -1.57 -9.92
C GLU A 2 1.09 -2.36 -9.00
N LEU A 3 0.53 -3.00 -7.98
CA LEU A 3 1.26 -3.83 -7.02
C LEU A 3 0.75 -5.26 -7.13
N TYR A 4 1.68 -6.21 -7.08
CA TYR A 4 1.38 -7.62 -7.21
C TYR A 4 1.98 -8.42 -6.07
N LEU A 5 1.32 -9.52 -5.70
CA LEU A 5 1.79 -10.40 -4.65
C LEU A 5 2.96 -11.21 -5.18
N HIS A 6 4.08 -11.20 -4.47
CA HIS A 6 5.24 -11.99 -4.88
C HIS A 6 4.95 -13.49 -4.77
N LYS A 7 5.40 -14.30 -5.74
CA LYS A 7 5.16 -15.76 -5.79
C LYS A 7 5.65 -16.55 -4.57
N ARG A 8 6.53 -15.94 -3.76
CA ARG A 8 7.06 -16.52 -2.51
C ARG A 8 6.42 -15.91 -1.26
N ALA A 9 5.38 -15.08 -1.39
CA ALA A 9 4.67 -14.54 -0.26
C ALA A 9 3.90 -15.68 0.44
N THR A 10 4.07 -15.78 1.75
CA THR A 10 3.35 -16.73 2.60
C THR A 10 2.64 -15.96 3.71
N PRO A 11 1.64 -16.55 4.39
CA PRO A 11 1.05 -15.98 5.60
C PRO A 11 2.08 -15.46 6.60
N GLU A 12 3.13 -16.23 6.85
CA GLU A 12 4.18 -15.89 7.82
C GLU A 12 4.98 -14.67 7.36
N LYS A 13 5.33 -14.58 6.06
CA LYS A 13 6.02 -13.41 5.51
C LYS A 13 5.16 -12.15 5.56
N LEU A 14 3.85 -12.27 5.31
CA LEU A 14 2.91 -11.16 5.44
C LEU A 14 2.89 -10.66 6.90
N VAL A 15 2.76 -11.57 7.86
CA VAL A 15 2.77 -11.22 9.30
C VAL A 15 4.11 -10.57 9.71
N GLN A 16 5.24 -11.12 9.26
CA GLN A 16 6.57 -10.54 9.54
C GLN A 16 6.78 -9.16 8.89
N ALA A 17 6.10 -8.88 7.78
CA ALA A 17 6.08 -7.58 7.13
C ALA A 17 5.09 -6.59 7.79
N GLY A 18 4.38 -7.03 8.82
CA GLY A 18 3.47 -6.19 9.61
C GLY A 18 2.02 -6.19 9.14
N PHE A 19 1.66 -7.08 8.20
CA PHE A 19 0.26 -7.34 7.91
C PHE A 19 -0.38 -8.09 9.08
N PHE A 20 -1.63 -7.80 9.38
CA PHE A 20 -2.43 -8.60 10.31
C PHE A 20 -3.50 -9.36 9.54
N LYS A 21 -3.85 -10.54 10.04
CA LYS A 21 -4.92 -11.34 9.47
C LYS A 21 -6.27 -10.69 9.79
N GLN A 22 -7.08 -10.43 8.78
CA GLN A 22 -8.46 -10.00 8.99
C GLN A 22 -9.37 -11.22 9.22
N PHE A 23 -9.58 -12.02 8.17
CA PHE A 23 -10.36 -13.26 8.21
C PHE A 23 -9.96 -14.18 7.05
N GLY A 24 -10.17 -15.49 7.20
CA GLY A 24 -9.89 -16.46 6.13
C GLY A 24 -8.46 -16.36 5.60
N THR A 25 -8.32 -15.98 4.32
CA THR A 25 -7.05 -15.75 3.60
C THR A 25 -6.71 -14.28 3.38
N LYS A 26 -7.48 -13.37 3.99
CA LYS A 26 -7.29 -11.92 3.88
C LYS A 26 -6.37 -11.36 4.96
N TYR A 27 -5.42 -10.56 4.52
CA TYR A 27 -4.43 -9.85 5.34
C TYR A 27 -4.47 -8.36 5.01
N GLU A 28 -4.31 -7.51 6.02
CA GLU A 28 -4.30 -6.06 5.84
C GLU A 28 -3.06 -5.45 6.50
N LEU A 29 -2.45 -4.49 5.82
CA LEU A 29 -1.42 -3.62 6.37
C LEU A 29 -1.95 -2.19 6.37
N ARG A 30 -2.00 -1.57 7.56
CA ARG A 30 -2.26 -0.14 7.71
C ARG A 30 -1.01 0.57 8.16
N LYS A 31 -0.56 1.57 7.40
CA LYS A 31 0.62 2.34 7.77
C LYS A 31 0.50 3.83 7.51
N ASN A 32 0.84 4.61 8.53
CA ASN A 32 0.83 6.05 8.45
C ASN A 32 1.91 6.53 7.47
N LEU A 33 1.52 7.38 6.52
CA LEU A 33 2.39 8.01 5.55
C LEU A 33 2.69 9.46 5.92
N TYR A 34 1.80 10.12 6.67
CA TYR A 34 2.03 11.46 7.19
C TYR A 34 1.35 11.63 8.54
N ARG A 35 2.19 11.76 9.58
CA ARG A 35 1.75 11.90 10.98
C ARG A 35 0.74 10.79 11.35
N ASN A 36 -0.40 11.15 11.91
CA ASN A 36 -1.55 10.27 12.15
C ASN A 36 -2.77 10.76 11.33
N LEU A 37 -2.52 11.38 10.18
CA LEU A 37 -3.53 12.03 9.37
C LEU A 37 -3.74 11.32 8.03
N ILE A 38 -2.67 10.82 7.42
CA ILE A 38 -2.75 10.12 6.12
C ILE A 38 -2.08 8.77 6.28
N TYR A 39 -2.75 7.71 5.84
CA TYR A 39 -2.26 6.34 5.92
C TYR A 39 -2.57 5.57 4.64
N VAL A 40 -1.79 4.54 4.35
CA VAL A 40 -2.11 3.55 3.32
C VAL A 40 -2.77 2.35 3.97
N SER A 41 -3.80 1.82 3.33
CA SER A 41 -4.28 0.46 3.57
C SER A 41 -3.93 -0.42 2.39
N ILE A 42 -3.33 -1.58 2.64
CA ILE A 42 -3.02 -2.60 1.64
C ILE A 42 -3.67 -3.90 2.10
N THR A 43 -4.62 -4.39 1.31
CA THR A 43 -5.30 -5.67 1.55
C THR A 43 -4.78 -6.69 0.55
N VAL A 44 -4.50 -7.90 1.05
CA VAL A 44 -4.09 -9.06 0.27
C VAL A 44 -5.04 -10.21 0.55
N ASP A 45 -5.60 -10.85 -0.47
CA ASP A 45 -6.32 -12.11 -0.34
C ASP A 45 -5.54 -13.23 -1.03
N LEU A 46 -5.04 -14.21 -0.28
CA LEU A 46 -4.23 -15.30 -0.83
C LEU A 46 -5.03 -16.30 -1.70
N ASN A 47 -6.36 -16.26 -1.67
CA ASN A 47 -7.23 -17.15 -2.45
C ASN A 47 -7.96 -16.44 -3.59
N ALA A 48 -7.79 -15.13 -3.75
CA ALA A 48 -8.42 -14.40 -4.85
C ALA A 48 -7.77 -14.73 -6.20
N ASP A 49 -8.47 -14.40 -7.28
CA ASP A 49 -7.90 -14.47 -8.62
C ASP A 49 -6.64 -13.59 -8.72
N PRO A 50 -5.63 -13.98 -9.53
CA PRO A 50 -4.35 -13.25 -9.62
C PRO A 50 -4.44 -11.74 -9.86
N HIS A 51 -5.53 -11.27 -10.48
CA HIS A 51 -5.79 -9.86 -10.77
C HIS A 51 -6.40 -9.10 -9.57
N ASP A 52 -7.06 -9.80 -8.65
CA ASP A 52 -7.75 -9.24 -7.48
C ASP A 52 -7.05 -9.58 -6.16
N LEU A 53 -5.82 -10.11 -6.23
CA LEU A 53 -5.03 -10.51 -5.05
C LEU A 53 -4.69 -9.33 -4.13
N ILE A 54 -4.60 -8.11 -4.66
CA ILE A 54 -4.15 -6.92 -3.93
C ILE A 54 -5.05 -5.72 -4.21
N GLU A 55 -5.52 -5.10 -3.14
CA GLU A 55 -6.19 -3.81 -3.16
C GLU A 55 -5.42 -2.85 -2.26
N TRP A 56 -5.30 -1.59 -2.66
CA TRP A 56 -4.70 -0.58 -1.79
C TRP A 56 -5.22 0.82 -2.07
N GLU A 57 -5.24 1.63 -1.02
CA GLU A 57 -5.63 3.03 -1.10
C GLU A 57 -4.89 3.89 -0.05
N VAL A 58 -4.67 5.16 -0.38
CA VAL A 58 -4.19 6.17 0.56
C VAL A 58 -5.38 6.95 1.08
N ILE A 59 -5.57 6.97 2.39
CA ILE A 59 -6.76 7.48 3.06
C ILE A 59 -6.38 8.68 3.94
N ASP A 60 -7.17 9.74 3.86
CA ASP A 60 -7.18 10.82 4.85
C ASP A 60 -8.06 10.40 6.03
N LYS A 61 -7.45 10.32 7.21
CA LYS A 61 -8.10 9.88 8.44
C LYS A 61 -9.18 10.84 8.93
N ASN A 62 -9.08 12.14 8.63
CA ASN A 62 -10.07 13.12 9.09
C ASN A 62 -11.39 12.94 8.35
N THR A 63 -11.33 12.71 7.04
CA THR A 63 -12.51 12.54 6.19
C THR A 63 -12.92 11.07 6.01
N GLN A 64 -12.04 10.13 6.38
CA GLN A 64 -12.20 8.70 6.11
C GLN A 64 -12.45 8.41 4.62
N SER A 65 -11.79 9.18 3.76
CA SER A 65 -11.92 9.07 2.31
C SER A 65 -10.55 9.04 1.65
N THR A 66 -10.50 8.61 0.38
CA THR A 66 -9.28 8.59 -0.41
C THR A 66 -8.62 9.98 -0.44
N TYR A 67 -7.32 10.03 -0.16
CA TYR A 67 -6.51 11.24 -0.23
C TYR A 67 -6.13 11.53 -1.69
N ASN A 68 -7.07 12.13 -2.43
CA ASN A 68 -6.97 12.35 -3.88
C ASN A 68 -5.69 13.05 -4.33
N THR A 69 -5.14 13.98 -3.52
CA THR A 69 -3.91 14.71 -3.83
C THR A 69 -2.70 13.80 -4.03
N PHE A 70 -2.71 12.60 -3.45
CA PHE A 70 -1.69 11.58 -3.72
C PHE A 70 -1.67 11.19 -5.21
N TYR A 71 -2.85 10.94 -5.78
CA TYR A 71 -3.02 10.44 -7.14
C TYR A 71 -3.03 11.55 -8.19
N PHE A 72 -3.54 12.73 -7.84
CA PHE A 72 -3.71 13.83 -8.78
C PHE A 72 -3.42 15.18 -8.10
N ASN A 73 -2.49 15.95 -8.68
CA ASN A 73 -2.20 17.32 -8.25
C ASN A 73 -2.52 18.31 -9.39
N PRO A 74 -3.75 18.82 -9.48
CA PRO A 74 -4.19 19.65 -10.61
C PRO A 74 -3.46 20.98 -10.72
N ASN A 75 -3.05 21.56 -9.59
CA ASN A 75 -2.54 22.93 -9.56
C ASN A 75 -1.04 23.01 -9.84
N CYS A 76 -0.34 21.86 -9.97
CA CYS A 76 1.13 21.76 -10.08
C CYS A 76 1.92 22.52 -9.00
N CYS A 77 1.25 23.10 -8.01
CA CYS A 77 1.86 23.78 -6.88
C CYS A 77 2.60 22.76 -6.03
N ARG A 78 3.71 23.23 -5.45
CA ARG A 78 4.50 22.44 -4.53
C ARG A 78 3.68 22.14 -3.28
N ASP A 79 3.45 20.85 -3.02
CA ASP A 79 2.76 20.37 -1.83
C ASP A 79 3.73 19.48 -1.02
N LEU A 80 4.25 20.05 0.07
CA LEU A 80 5.20 19.38 0.96
C LEU A 80 4.58 18.18 1.69
N VAL A 81 3.27 18.21 1.95
CA VAL A 81 2.56 17.08 2.56
C VAL A 81 2.53 15.93 1.56
N ARG A 82 2.12 16.21 0.32
CA ARG A 82 2.11 15.23 -0.76
C ARG A 82 3.49 14.64 -1.02
N GLU A 83 4.53 15.47 -1.11
CA GLU A 83 5.92 15.02 -1.29
C GLU A 83 6.33 14.02 -0.19
N ASN A 84 6.00 14.31 1.06
CA ASN A 84 6.33 13.44 2.19
C ASN A 84 5.51 12.14 2.18
N VAL A 85 4.21 12.22 1.86
CA VAL A 85 3.34 11.03 1.71
C VAL A 85 3.89 10.11 0.62
N ILE A 86 4.23 10.64 -0.55
CA ILE A 86 4.81 9.86 -1.66
C ILE A 86 6.13 9.24 -1.23
N LYS A 87 7.02 10.01 -0.61
CA LYS A 87 8.31 9.49 -0.13
C LYS A 87 8.15 8.32 0.84
N ASN A 88 7.28 8.46 1.84
CA ASN A 88 7.06 7.41 2.85
C ASN A 88 6.36 6.19 2.25
N PHE A 89 5.46 6.40 1.29
CA PHE A 89 4.84 5.33 0.53
C PHE A 89 5.89 4.54 -0.28
N GLU A 90 6.76 5.22 -1.02
CA GLU A 90 7.85 4.59 -1.76
C GLU A 90 8.80 3.81 -0.85
N ILE A 91 9.14 4.35 0.32
CA ILE A 91 9.97 3.63 1.32
C ILE A 91 9.27 2.34 1.76
N LEU A 92 7.98 2.41 2.08
CA LEU A 92 7.20 1.24 2.50
C LEU A 92 7.15 0.18 1.39
N ILE A 93 6.78 0.56 0.18
CA ILE A 93 6.66 -0.39 -0.93
C ILE A 93 8.01 -1.02 -1.25
N ASN A 94 9.10 -0.25 -1.25
CA ASN A 94 10.44 -0.79 -1.48
C ASN A 94 10.89 -1.77 -0.38
N ASP A 95 10.52 -1.55 0.89
CA ASP A 95 10.77 -2.52 1.96
C ASP A 95 9.98 -3.82 1.73
N LEU A 96 8.71 -3.73 1.36
CA LEU A 96 7.88 -4.91 1.04
C LEU A 96 8.41 -5.68 -0.17
N ILE A 97 8.95 -4.99 -1.17
CA ILE A 97 9.60 -5.61 -2.33
C ILE A 97 10.89 -6.33 -1.92
N LYS A 98 11.76 -5.67 -1.15
CA LYS A 98 13.01 -6.27 -0.65
C LYS A 98 12.77 -7.52 0.18
N ARG A 99 11.66 -7.57 0.92
CA ARG A 99 11.23 -8.74 1.71
C ARG A 99 10.56 -9.84 0.88
N GLU A 100 10.49 -9.69 -0.45
CA GLU A 100 9.81 -10.60 -1.37
C GLU A 100 8.32 -10.82 -0.99
N VAL A 101 7.65 -9.76 -0.50
CA VAL A 101 6.21 -9.78 -0.20
C VAL A 101 5.43 -9.29 -1.40
N LEU A 102 5.85 -8.15 -1.96
CA LEU A 102 5.23 -7.53 -3.14
C LEU A 102 6.24 -7.42 -4.28
N TYR A 103 5.76 -7.16 -5.50
CA TYR A 103 6.57 -6.65 -6.60
C TYR A 103 5.80 -5.62 -7.41
N ARG A 104 6.54 -4.79 -8.16
CA ARG A 104 6.00 -3.88 -9.18
C ARG A 104 6.19 -4.52 -10.54
N LYS A 105 5.15 -4.53 -11.37
CA LYS A 105 5.31 -4.81 -12.79
C LYS A 105 5.69 -3.49 -13.46
N GLU A 106 6.92 -3.38 -13.94
CA GLU A 106 7.26 -2.25 -14.82
C GLU A 106 6.44 -2.41 -16.10
N GLU A 107 5.80 -1.32 -16.53
CA GLU A 107 5.23 -1.25 -17.88
C GLU A 107 6.38 -1.47 -18.86
N ARG A 108 6.27 -2.55 -19.64
CA ARG A 108 7.23 -2.92 -20.68
C ARG A 108 7.05 -2.05 -21.91
#